data_AF-A0A7V8V4I1-F1
#
_entry.id   AF-A0A7V8V4I1-F1
#
_cell.length_a   1.000
_cell.length_b   1.000
_cell.length_c   1.000
_cell.angle_alpha   90.00
_cell.angle_beta   90.00
_cell.angle_gamma   90.00
#
_symmetry.space_group_name_H-M   'P 1'
#
loop_
_entity.id
_entity.type
_entity.pdbx_description
1 polymer ?
#
loop_
_entity_poly.entity_id
_entity_poly.type
_entity_poly.pdbx_seq_one_letter_code
_entity_poly.pdbx_strand_id
1 'polypeptide(L)'
;MSEYVTVLAYFGELPIPLPLLGGLILGLIIVGIVVYFYILPKKYEPPEVAPVEIAIDPKVASGPKSLLGPEVRIYNVPVRIVAIVVAPAGRGHDQMSEETLRSMMENFLPQMMAVVRAHRPDVYRWPGQMSTRGFSQRFFAQANLPGEHGEGSPWSAVAGRFDHQGSGYLVGLVCCADEDNPLGQILVEQKQQWTDIVRIA
;
A
#
# COMPACT_ATOMS: atom_id res chain seq x y z
N MET A 1 -71.32 -5.32 -28.30
CA MET A 1 -70.72 -4.36 -27.34
C MET A 1 -71.09 -4.76 -25.91
N SER A 2 -70.74 -5.98 -25.48
CA SER A 2 -71.16 -6.51 -24.15
C SER A 2 -70.18 -7.54 -23.54
N GLU A 3 -69.04 -7.85 -24.17
CA GLU A 3 -68.07 -8.82 -23.63
C GLU A 3 -66.81 -8.17 -23.06
N TYR A 4 -66.53 -6.90 -23.37
CA TYR A 4 -65.34 -6.21 -22.87
C TYR A 4 -65.46 -5.72 -21.42
N VAL A 5 -66.68 -5.56 -20.91
CA VAL A 5 -66.90 -5.07 -19.53
C VAL A 5 -66.69 -6.18 -18.50
N THR A 6 -66.90 -7.44 -18.88
CA THR A 6 -66.85 -8.58 -17.94
C THR A 6 -65.43 -9.04 -17.61
N VAL A 7 -64.47 -8.82 -18.52
CA VAL A 7 -63.08 -9.27 -18.32
C VAL A 7 -62.31 -8.38 -17.33
N LEU A 8 -62.66 -7.09 -17.23
CA LEU A 8 -62.01 -6.17 -16.29
C LEU A 8 -62.48 -6.34 -14.83
N ALA A 9 -63.62 -6.98 -14.59
CA ALA A 9 -64.12 -7.21 -13.23
C ALA A 9 -63.45 -8.40 -12.52
N TYR A 10 -62.83 -9.32 -13.26
CA TYR A 10 -62.21 -10.53 -12.69
C TYR A 10 -60.74 -10.34 -12.25
N PHE A 11 -60.11 -9.22 -12.60
CA PHE A 11 -58.74 -8.91 -12.18
C PHE A 11 -58.66 -8.14 -10.85
N GLY A 12 -59.81 -7.87 -10.20
CA GLY A 12 -59.90 -6.97 -9.05
C GLY A 12 -59.49 -7.53 -7.70
N GLU A 13 -59.70 -8.82 -7.41
CA GLU A 13 -59.43 -9.35 -6.06
C GLU A 13 -59.05 -10.83 -6.12
N LEU A 14 -57.75 -11.13 -6.26
CA LEU A 14 -57.22 -12.38 -5.72
C LEU A 14 -56.88 -12.12 -4.25
N PRO A 15 -57.70 -12.54 -3.28
CA PRO A 15 -57.34 -12.46 -1.87
C PRO A 15 -56.28 -13.52 -1.65
N ILE A 16 -55.02 -13.22 -1.94
CA ILE A 16 -53.92 -14.08 -1.56
C ILE A 16 -54.00 -14.16 -0.04
N PRO A 17 -54.31 -15.33 0.55
CA PRO A 17 -54.44 -15.44 1.98
C PRO A 17 -53.09 -15.04 2.60
N LEU A 18 -53.12 -14.14 3.60
CA LEU A 18 -51.92 -13.62 4.28
C LEU A 18 -50.82 -14.68 4.56
N PRO A 19 -51.10 -15.94 4.95
CA PRO A 19 -50.06 -16.95 5.13
C PRO A 19 -49.29 -17.31 3.85
N LEU A 20 -49.93 -17.32 2.67
CA LEU A 20 -49.24 -17.58 1.39
C LEU A 20 -48.33 -16.41 1.00
N LEU A 21 -48.77 -15.18 1.27
CA LEU A 21 -47.94 -13.99 1.03
C LEU A 21 -46.70 -13.98 1.94
N GLY A 22 -46.87 -14.35 3.22
CA GLY A 22 -45.77 -14.49 4.18
C GLY A 22 -44.77 -15.58 3.79
N GLY A 23 -45.26 -16.74 3.32
CA GLY A 23 -44.41 -17.82 2.84
C GLY A 23 -43.58 -17.43 1.61
N LEU A 24 -44.16 -16.67 0.68
CA LEU A 24 -43.47 -16.22 -0.52
C LEU A 24 -42.36 -15.20 -0.21
N ILE A 25 -42.63 -14.24 0.69
CA ILE A 25 -41.62 -13.28 1.16
C ILE A 25 -40.48 -14.02 1.86
N LEU A 26 -40.80 -14.96 2.76
CA LEU A 26 -39.78 -15.74 3.47
C LEU A 26 -38.94 -16.57 2.50
N GLY A 27 -39.57 -17.19 1.50
CA GLY A 27 -38.88 -17.92 0.44
C GLY A 27 -37.92 -17.05 -0.35
N LEU A 28 -38.33 -15.84 -0.74
CA LEU A 28 -37.48 -14.88 -1.45
C LEU A 28 -36.30 -14.41 -0.59
N ILE A 29 -36.50 -14.19 0.71
CA ILE A 29 -35.43 -13.82 1.65
C ILE A 29 -34.41 -14.96 1.74
N ILE A 30 -34.87 -16.21 1.91
CA ILE A 30 -33.98 -17.37 2.01
C ILE A 30 -33.19 -17.54 0.71
N VAL A 31 -33.85 -17.45 -0.45
CA VAL A 31 -33.17 -17.51 -1.75
C VAL A 31 -32.16 -16.38 -1.89
N GLY A 32 -32.51 -15.15 -1.51
CA GLY A 32 -31.61 -14.00 -1.53
C GLY A 32 -30.37 -14.22 -0.66
N ILE A 33 -30.54 -14.79 0.54
CA ILE A 33 -29.44 -15.15 1.46
C ILE A 33 -28.57 -16.24 0.82
N VAL A 34 -29.16 -17.29 0.27
CA VAL A 34 -28.41 -18.38 -0.38
C VAL A 34 -27.60 -17.84 -1.56
N VAL A 35 -28.21 -17.01 -2.42
CA VAL A 35 -27.52 -16.35 -3.53
C VAL A 35 -26.39 -15.45 -3.01
N TYR A 36 -26.63 -14.69 -1.94
CA TYR A 36 -25.62 -13.83 -1.32
C TYR A 36 -24.43 -14.60 -0.75
N PHE A 37 -24.65 -15.78 -0.16
CA PHE A 37 -23.56 -16.56 0.43
C PHE A 37 -22.86 -17.51 -0.55
N TYR A 38 -23.57 -18.00 -1.58
CA TYR A 38 -23.04 -19.03 -2.49
C TYR A 38 -22.65 -18.52 -3.87
N ILE A 39 -23.34 -17.49 -4.39
CA ILE A 39 -23.15 -17.03 -5.78
C ILE A 39 -22.33 -15.75 -5.82
N LEU A 40 -22.51 -14.85 -4.84
CA LEU A 40 -21.69 -13.66 -4.75
C LEU A 40 -20.24 -14.10 -4.44
N PRO A 41 -19.27 -13.71 -5.29
CA PRO A 41 -17.89 -14.12 -5.12
C PRO A 41 -17.43 -13.68 -3.73
N LYS A 42 -17.05 -14.67 -2.90
CA LYS A 42 -16.37 -14.38 -1.64
C LYS A 42 -15.19 -13.48 -1.98
N LYS A 43 -15.06 -12.35 -1.27
CA LYS A 43 -13.89 -11.49 -1.40
C LYS A 43 -12.68 -12.40 -1.19
N TYR A 44 -11.97 -12.70 -2.27
CA TYR A 44 -10.73 -13.45 -2.21
C TYR A 44 -9.75 -12.56 -1.45
N GLU A 45 -9.56 -12.86 -0.17
CA GLU A 45 -8.44 -12.37 0.61
C GLU A 45 -7.26 -13.25 0.21
N PRO A 46 -6.28 -12.72 -0.57
CA PRO A 46 -5.09 -13.48 -0.86
C PRO A 46 -4.46 -13.91 0.47
N PRO A 47 -3.90 -15.12 0.57
CA PRO A 47 -3.21 -15.56 1.78
C PRO A 47 -2.18 -14.48 2.17
N GLU A 48 -2.25 -14.01 3.42
CA GLU A 48 -1.35 -12.99 3.93
C GLU A 48 0.05 -13.58 3.98
N VAL A 49 0.82 -13.36 2.92
CA VAL A 49 2.26 -13.63 2.92
C VAL A 49 2.86 -12.66 3.92
N ALA A 50 3.55 -13.16 4.94
CA ALA A 50 4.19 -12.30 5.92
C ALA A 50 5.28 -11.45 5.21
N PRO A 51 5.36 -10.13 5.48
CA PRO A 51 6.44 -9.30 4.97
C PRO A 51 7.81 -9.85 5.40
N VAL A 52 8.80 -9.74 4.51
CA VAL A 52 10.20 -10.07 4.86
C VAL A 52 10.70 -9.08 5.91
N GLU A 53 11.29 -9.58 6.99
CA GLU A 53 11.84 -8.76 8.09
C GLU A 53 12.91 -7.77 7.59
N ILE A 54 12.87 -6.52 8.07
CA ILE A 54 13.87 -5.50 7.69
C ILE A 54 15.06 -5.71 8.63
N ALA A 55 16.07 -6.42 8.16
CA ALA A 55 17.26 -6.74 8.94
C ALA A 55 18.29 -5.61 8.91
N ILE A 56 17.97 -4.47 9.54
CA ILE A 56 18.91 -3.37 9.77
C ILE A 56 19.33 -3.39 11.24
N ASP A 57 20.59 -3.10 11.54
CA ASP A 57 21.01 -2.81 12.92
C ASP A 57 20.96 -1.29 13.19
N PRO A 58 19.86 -0.78 13.79
CA PRO A 58 19.70 0.65 14.07
C PRO A 58 20.71 1.18 15.10
N LYS A 59 21.46 0.31 15.78
CA LYS A 59 22.47 0.74 16.78
C LYS A 59 23.80 1.11 16.13
N VAL A 60 23.98 0.79 14.84
CA VAL A 60 25.22 1.08 14.09
C VAL A 60 24.97 2.20 13.09
N ALA A 61 25.29 3.44 13.50
CA ALA A 61 25.19 4.60 12.62
C ALA A 61 26.02 4.40 11.34
N SER A 62 25.35 4.49 10.20
CA SER A 62 25.89 4.11 8.89
C SER A 62 26.32 5.29 7.99
N GLY A 63 26.40 6.50 8.57
CA GLY A 63 27.02 7.69 7.97
C GLY A 63 26.03 8.79 7.57
N PRO A 64 26.44 9.78 6.74
CA PRO A 64 27.38 9.56 5.64
C PRO A 64 28.79 10.16 5.82
N LYS A 65 29.79 9.39 6.28
CA LYS A 65 31.20 9.81 6.19
C LYS A 65 31.78 9.56 4.79
N SER A 66 31.46 10.46 3.86
CA SER A 66 31.94 10.54 2.45
C SER A 66 31.65 9.31 1.57
N LEU A 67 30.50 9.33 0.90
CA LEU A 67 30.14 8.34 -0.13
C LEU A 67 30.62 8.80 -1.51
N LEU A 68 31.21 7.88 -2.30
CA LEU A 68 31.47 8.12 -3.72
C LEU A 68 30.15 8.03 -4.49
N GLY A 69 29.46 9.16 -4.66
CA GLY A 69 28.17 9.19 -5.34
C GLY A 69 27.42 10.51 -5.14
N PRO A 70 26.22 10.62 -5.71
CA PRO A 70 25.37 11.80 -5.51
C PRO A 70 24.95 11.89 -4.04
N GLU A 71 24.87 13.13 -3.54
CA GLU A 71 24.45 13.42 -2.17
C GLU A 71 22.93 13.25 -2.06
N VAL A 72 22.48 12.47 -1.08
CA VAL A 72 21.06 12.33 -0.78
C VAL A 72 20.73 13.16 0.44
N ARG A 73 19.65 13.94 0.36
CA ARG A 73 19.12 14.71 1.49
C ARG A 73 17.67 14.37 1.74
N ILE A 74 17.30 14.23 3.01
CA ILE A 74 15.91 14.31 3.45
C ILE A 74 15.67 15.71 3.98
N TYR A 75 14.79 16.45 3.30
CA TYR A 75 14.68 17.90 3.38
C TYR A 75 16.05 18.55 3.18
N ASN A 76 16.73 18.90 4.29
CA ASN A 76 18.04 19.54 4.29
C ASN A 76 19.11 18.73 5.05
N VAL A 77 18.77 17.53 5.55
CA VAL A 77 19.71 16.68 6.30
C VAL A 77 20.38 15.70 5.33
N PRO A 78 21.71 15.69 5.22
CA PRO A 78 22.44 14.73 4.39
C PRO A 78 22.33 13.33 4.99
N VAL A 79 21.98 12.36 4.15
CA VAL A 79 21.73 10.98 4.59
C VAL A 79 22.30 9.96 3.62
N ARG A 80 22.57 8.77 4.15
CA ARG A 80 22.74 7.54 3.38
C ARG A 80 21.45 6.73 3.43
N ILE A 81 20.91 6.37 2.27
CA ILE A 81 19.89 5.31 2.16
C ILE A 81 20.54 3.96 2.51
N VAL A 82 20.03 3.31 3.57
CA VAL A 82 20.52 2.02 4.09
C VAL A 82 19.62 0.86 3.64
N ALA A 83 18.32 1.09 3.53
CA ALA A 83 17.40 0.08 3.02
C ALA A 83 16.28 0.69 2.17
N ILE A 84 15.79 -0.10 1.23
CA ILE A 84 14.65 0.22 0.37
C ILE A 84 13.65 -0.93 0.48
N VAL A 85 12.42 -0.60 0.82
CA VAL A 85 11.29 -1.54 0.83
C VAL A 85 10.36 -1.19 -0.31
N VAL A 86 9.96 -2.18 -1.09
CA VAL A 86 9.02 -2.01 -2.20
C VAL A 86 7.86 -3.00 -2.07
N ALA A 87 6.64 -2.52 -2.31
CA ALA A 87 5.45 -3.35 -2.35
C ALA A 87 4.53 -2.89 -3.50
N PRO A 88 3.87 -3.81 -4.23
CA PRO A 88 2.76 -3.42 -5.10
C PRO A 88 1.60 -2.81 -4.31
N ALA A 89 0.92 -1.81 -4.87
CA ALA A 89 -0.29 -1.24 -4.27
C ALA A 89 -1.55 -1.91 -4.86
N GLY A 90 -2.46 -2.36 -4.00
CA GLY A 90 -3.75 -2.95 -4.40
C GLY A 90 -3.76 -4.48 -4.48
N ARG A 91 -4.76 -5.02 -5.18
CA ARG A 91 -5.01 -6.47 -5.29
C ARG A 91 -4.43 -7.04 -6.58
N GLY A 92 -3.93 -8.27 -6.53
CA GLY A 92 -3.63 -9.08 -7.72
C GLY A 92 -2.34 -8.75 -8.45
N HIS A 93 -1.39 -8.07 -7.80
CA HIS A 93 -0.06 -7.93 -8.38
C HIS A 93 0.81 -9.13 -8.00
N ASP A 94 1.33 -9.81 -9.02
CA ASP A 94 2.35 -10.86 -8.88
C ASP A 94 3.62 -10.33 -8.21
N GLN A 95 4.46 -11.27 -7.78
CA GLN A 95 5.79 -10.97 -7.25
C GLN A 95 6.56 -10.09 -8.26
N MET A 96 7.06 -8.95 -7.78
CA MET A 96 7.76 -7.97 -8.61
C MET A 96 9.03 -8.58 -9.23
N SER A 97 9.13 -8.55 -10.56
CA SER A 97 10.33 -8.98 -11.29
C SER A 97 11.53 -8.07 -11.03
N GLU A 98 12.74 -8.57 -11.24
CA GLU A 98 13.98 -7.78 -11.12
C GLU A 98 14.02 -6.63 -12.14
N GLU A 99 13.50 -6.86 -13.34
CA GLU A 99 13.43 -5.88 -14.42
C GLU A 99 12.48 -4.74 -14.04
N THR A 100 11.30 -5.08 -13.49
CA THR A 100 10.35 -4.08 -13.01
C THR A 100 10.94 -3.26 -11.87
N LEU A 101 11.59 -3.91 -10.90
CA LEU A 101 12.25 -3.20 -9.80
C LEU A 101 13.32 -2.23 -10.31
N ARG A 102 14.19 -2.69 -11.22
CA ARG A 102 15.25 -1.87 -11.80
C ARG A 102 14.68 -0.64 -12.52
N SER A 103 13.69 -0.86 -13.39
CA SER A 103 12.99 0.20 -14.12
C SER A 103 12.28 1.16 -13.16
N MET A 104 11.67 0.65 -12.10
CA MET A 104 11.03 1.45 -11.06
C MET A 104 12.05 2.34 -10.34
N MET A 105 13.18 1.78 -9.90
CA MET A 105 14.25 2.56 -9.23
C MET A 105 14.84 3.62 -10.13
N GLU A 106 14.99 3.36 -11.43
CA GLU A 106 15.47 4.34 -12.42
C GLU A 106 14.53 5.54 -12.58
N ASN A 107 13.23 5.33 -12.41
CA ASN A 107 12.21 6.37 -12.58
C ASN A 107 11.67 6.95 -11.27
N PHE A 108 12.09 6.42 -10.11
CA PHE A 108 11.54 6.80 -8.82
C PHE A 108 11.95 8.21 -8.39
N LEU A 109 13.26 8.47 -8.37
CA LEU A 109 13.84 9.80 -8.17
C LEU A 109 14.98 10.01 -9.16
N PRO A 110 15.25 11.26 -9.59
CA PRO A 110 16.42 11.55 -10.43
C PRO A 110 17.70 11.01 -9.80
N GLN A 111 18.55 10.37 -10.61
CA GLN A 111 19.82 9.76 -10.17
C GLN A 111 19.70 8.63 -9.11
N MET A 112 18.50 8.12 -8.81
CA MET A 112 18.32 7.07 -7.80
C MET A 112 19.17 5.82 -8.09
N MET A 113 19.35 5.42 -9.35
CA MET A 113 20.22 4.29 -9.67
C MET A 113 21.70 4.55 -9.34
N ALA A 114 22.16 5.79 -9.39
CA ALA A 114 23.52 6.14 -8.95
C ALA A 114 23.63 6.05 -7.42
N VAL A 115 22.60 6.51 -6.69
CA VAL A 115 22.48 6.35 -5.23
C VAL A 115 22.50 4.87 -4.84
N VAL A 116 21.68 4.02 -5.47
CA VAL A 116 21.62 2.58 -5.17
C VAL A 116 22.99 1.92 -5.37
N ARG A 117 23.73 2.29 -6.43
CA ARG A 117 25.09 1.77 -6.66
C ARG A 117 26.10 2.24 -5.62
N ALA A 118 26.04 3.51 -5.22
CA ALA A 118 26.96 4.12 -4.28
C ALA A 118 26.71 3.65 -2.83
N HIS A 119 25.45 3.66 -2.41
CA HIS A 119 25.05 3.39 -1.03
C HIS A 119 24.91 1.89 -0.75
N ARG A 120 24.63 1.09 -1.79
CA ARG A 120 24.32 -0.35 -1.73
C ARG A 120 23.29 -0.67 -0.63
N PRO A 121 22.08 -0.10 -0.71
CA PRO A 121 21.06 -0.37 0.28
C PRO A 121 20.55 -1.81 0.18
N ASP A 122 20.13 -2.37 1.31
CA ASP A 122 19.40 -3.64 1.32
C ASP A 122 18.00 -3.44 0.75
N VAL A 123 17.60 -4.27 -0.21
CA VAL A 123 16.32 -4.13 -0.90
C VAL A 123 15.37 -5.26 -0.50
N TYR A 124 14.24 -4.89 0.10
CA TYR A 124 13.22 -5.82 0.57
C TYR A 124 11.96 -5.72 -0.30
N ARG A 125 11.50 -6.86 -0.80
CA ARG A 125 10.25 -6.96 -1.56
C ARG A 125 9.16 -7.47 -0.65
N TRP A 126 8.16 -6.65 -0.44
CA TRP A 126 6.99 -6.98 0.34
C TRP A 126 5.83 -7.40 -0.55
N PRO A 127 4.91 -8.22 -0.02
CA PRO A 127 3.70 -8.58 -0.72
C PRO A 127 2.80 -7.36 -0.91
N GLY A 128 1.91 -7.43 -1.89
CA GLY A 128 0.99 -6.34 -2.22
C GLY A 128 0.19 -5.87 -1.01
N GLN A 129 0.11 -4.55 -0.82
CA GLN A 129 -0.62 -3.96 0.31
C GLN A 129 -1.86 -3.21 -0.18
N MET A 130 -2.94 -3.29 0.60
CA MET A 130 -4.23 -2.70 0.23
C MET A 130 -4.27 -1.17 0.35
N SER A 131 -3.39 -0.56 1.14
CA SER A 131 -3.36 0.89 1.32
C SER A 131 -1.97 1.42 1.65
N THR A 132 -1.71 2.67 1.26
CA THR A 132 -0.47 3.39 1.60
C THR A 132 -0.31 3.54 3.11
N ARG A 133 -1.37 3.91 3.83
CA ARG A 133 -1.31 4.09 5.29
C ARG A 133 -0.99 2.79 6.03
N GLY A 134 -1.61 1.68 5.64
CA GLY A 134 -1.33 0.38 6.23
C GLY A 134 0.11 -0.10 5.97
N PHE A 135 0.61 0.11 4.74
CA PHE A 135 2.01 -0.12 4.42
C PHE A 135 2.94 0.73 5.28
N SER A 136 2.75 2.05 5.34
CA SER A 136 3.64 2.93 6.08
C SER A 136 3.67 2.59 7.57
N GLN A 137 2.52 2.29 8.19
CA GLN A 137 2.47 1.84 9.58
C GLN A 137 3.28 0.57 9.82
N ARG A 138 3.12 -0.45 8.97
CA ARG A 138 3.89 -1.70 9.07
C ARG A 138 5.38 -1.47 8.84
N PHE A 139 5.73 -0.69 7.80
CA PHE A 139 7.10 -0.34 7.47
C PHE A 139 7.80 0.37 8.63
N PHE A 140 7.15 1.38 9.22
CA PHE A 140 7.68 2.13 10.35
C PHE A 140 7.84 1.29 11.62
N ALA A 141 6.88 0.42 11.91
CA ALA A 141 7.00 -0.51 13.03
C ALA A 141 8.17 -1.48 12.85
N GLN A 142 8.36 -1.98 11.64
CA GLN A 142 9.39 -2.98 11.34
C GLN A 142 10.78 -2.38 11.16
N ALA A 143 10.90 -1.14 10.70
CA ALA A 143 12.17 -0.41 10.66
C ALA A 143 12.75 -0.24 12.07
N ASN A 144 11.89 -0.17 13.10
CA ASN A 144 12.25 -0.19 14.52
C ASN A 144 13.42 0.77 14.86
N LEU A 145 13.29 2.02 14.40
CA LEU A 145 14.31 3.05 14.56
C LEU A 145 14.50 3.43 16.04
N PRO A 146 15.73 3.82 16.46
CA PRO A 146 16.02 4.19 17.83
C PRO A 146 15.43 5.57 18.17
N GLY A 147 15.52 6.00 19.44
CA GLY A 147 14.95 7.28 19.88
C GLY A 147 13.41 7.24 19.89
N GLU A 148 12.78 8.39 19.62
CA GLU A 148 11.32 8.48 19.46
C GLU A 148 10.98 8.20 17.99
N HIS A 149 11.04 6.93 17.58
CA HIS A 149 10.79 6.50 16.20
C HIS A 149 11.77 7.12 15.17
N GLY A 150 13.03 7.26 15.55
CA GLY A 150 14.10 7.89 14.77
C GLY A 150 14.37 9.34 15.15
N GLU A 151 13.40 10.05 15.76
CA GLU A 151 13.60 11.43 16.20
C GLU A 151 14.63 11.50 17.33
N GLY A 152 15.54 12.48 17.23
CA GLY A 152 16.66 12.61 18.16
C GLY A 152 17.73 11.53 17.98
N SER A 153 17.75 10.87 16.82
CA SER A 153 18.77 9.91 16.41
C SER A 153 19.26 10.23 15.01
N PRO A 154 20.32 9.57 14.50
CA PRO A 154 20.76 9.78 13.14
C PRO A 154 19.83 9.12 12.11
N TRP A 155 18.86 8.31 12.55
CA TRP A 155 18.01 7.53 11.65
C TRP A 155 16.73 8.26 11.27
N SER A 156 16.30 8.04 10.03
CA SER A 156 15.00 8.50 9.54
C SER A 156 14.39 7.48 8.60
N ALA A 157 13.07 7.43 8.55
CA ALA A 157 12.34 6.56 7.62
C ALA A 157 11.31 7.37 6.83
N VAL A 158 11.25 7.17 5.51
CA VAL A 158 10.32 7.86 4.62
C VAL A 158 9.49 6.82 3.89
N ALA A 159 8.16 6.94 3.89
CA ALA A 159 7.30 5.97 3.22
C ALA A 159 6.13 6.60 2.50
N GLY A 160 5.79 6.08 1.32
CA GLY A 160 4.57 6.45 0.64
C GLY A 160 4.41 5.84 -0.74
N ARG A 161 3.49 6.43 -1.52
CA ARG A 161 3.09 5.88 -2.83
C ARG A 161 3.92 6.45 -3.97
N PHE A 162 4.23 5.61 -4.95
CA PHE A 162 4.85 5.96 -6.22
C PHE A 162 4.09 5.26 -7.36
N ASP A 163 3.92 5.91 -8.51
CA ASP A 163 3.29 5.29 -9.68
C ASP A 163 4.36 5.05 -10.76
N HIS A 164 4.42 3.85 -11.31
CA HIS A 164 5.33 3.47 -12.38
C HIS A 164 4.58 2.72 -13.49
N GLN A 165 4.68 3.20 -14.74
CA GLN A 165 4.02 2.59 -15.91
C GLN A 165 2.51 2.33 -15.69
N GLY A 166 1.80 3.25 -15.00
CA GLY A 166 0.38 3.12 -14.71
C GLY A 166 0.03 2.18 -13.55
N SER A 167 1.01 1.49 -12.95
CA SER A 167 0.85 0.67 -11.75
C SER A 167 1.27 1.44 -10.50
N GLY A 168 0.53 1.25 -9.41
CA GLY A 168 0.85 1.85 -8.11
C GLY A 168 1.79 0.96 -7.30
N TYR A 169 2.80 1.56 -6.70
CA TYR A 169 3.76 0.93 -5.80
C TYR A 169 3.85 1.73 -4.50
N LEU A 170 4.29 1.06 -3.45
CA LEU A 170 4.57 1.62 -2.15
C LEU A 170 6.06 1.45 -1.88
N VAL A 171 6.69 2.54 -1.47
CA VAL A 171 8.13 2.61 -1.24
C VAL A 171 8.38 3.09 0.17
N GLY A 172 9.27 2.38 0.87
CA GLY A 172 9.84 2.79 2.15
C GLY A 172 11.35 2.94 2.00
N LEU A 173 11.91 4.02 2.53
CA LEU A 173 13.34 4.29 2.59
C LEU A 173 13.76 4.37 4.05
N VAL A 174 14.77 3.61 4.46
CA VAL A 174 15.45 3.81 5.74
C VAL A 174 16.76 4.52 5.48
N CYS A 175 16.97 5.62 6.18
CA CYS A 175 18.10 6.53 5.98
C CYS A 175 18.84 6.76 7.30
N CYS A 176 20.14 7.03 7.20
CA CYS A 176 20.99 7.36 8.33
C CYS A 176 21.81 8.61 8.01
N ALA A 177 21.91 9.53 8.96
CA ALA A 177 22.72 10.75 8.93
C ALA A 177 23.99 10.60 9.78
N ASP A 178 24.94 11.53 9.63
CA ASP A 178 26.16 11.54 10.45
C ASP A 178 25.89 12.01 11.89
N GLU A 179 24.86 12.82 12.07
CA GLU A 179 24.47 13.44 13.34
C GLU A 179 22.99 13.20 13.63
N ASP A 180 22.64 13.30 14.91
CA ASP A 180 21.25 13.23 15.36
C ASP A 180 20.40 14.34 14.71
N ASN A 181 19.18 14.00 14.33
CA ASN A 181 18.29 14.92 13.66
C ASN A 181 16.82 14.73 14.10
N PRO A 182 15.95 15.72 13.86
CA PRO A 182 14.57 15.67 14.32
C PRO A 182 13.59 14.98 13.34
N LEU A 183 14.07 14.29 12.30
CA LEU A 183 13.20 13.88 11.19
C LEU A 183 12.33 12.67 11.49
N GLY A 184 12.85 11.68 12.24
CA GLY A 184 12.11 10.47 12.61
C GLY A 184 11.44 9.77 11.42
N GLN A 185 10.11 9.66 11.45
CA GLN A 185 9.30 9.02 10.41
C GLN A 185 8.49 10.02 9.60
N ILE A 186 8.58 9.93 8.27
CA ILE A 186 7.94 10.84 7.33
C ILE A 186 7.02 10.07 6.40
N LEU A 187 5.73 10.37 6.45
CA LEU A 187 4.73 9.86 5.52
C LEU A 187 4.65 10.77 4.29
N VAL A 188 4.84 10.20 3.11
CA VAL A 188 4.61 10.86 1.82
C VAL A 188 3.15 10.63 1.42
N GLU A 189 2.32 11.66 1.60
CA GLU A 189 0.88 11.59 1.34
C GLU A 189 0.56 11.69 -0.16
N GLN A 190 1.32 12.51 -0.88
CA GLN A 190 1.16 12.77 -2.31
C GLN A 190 2.44 12.43 -3.07
N LYS A 191 2.31 11.81 -4.23
CA LYS A 191 3.47 11.36 -5.03
C LYS A 191 4.48 12.49 -5.35
N GLN A 192 4.01 13.72 -5.51
CA GLN A 192 4.85 14.88 -5.83
C GLN A 192 5.75 15.28 -4.65
N GLN A 193 5.34 14.98 -3.41
CA GLN A 193 6.12 15.30 -2.22
C GLN A 193 7.43 14.50 -2.14
N TRP A 194 7.58 13.40 -2.88
CA TRP A 194 8.83 12.65 -2.93
C TRP A 194 10.03 13.53 -3.29
N THR A 195 9.88 14.41 -4.28
CA THR A 195 10.97 15.31 -4.71
C THR A 195 11.17 16.50 -3.78
N ASP A 196 10.17 16.84 -2.98
CA ASP A 196 10.28 17.89 -1.96
C ASP A 196 11.01 17.37 -0.72
N ILE A 197 10.71 16.12 -0.34
CA ILE A 197 11.25 15.44 0.83
C ILE A 197 12.62 14.85 0.54
N VAL A 198 12.81 14.15 -0.57
CA VAL A 198 14.07 13.48 -0.90
C VAL A 198 14.72 14.16 -2.10
N ARG A 199 15.90 14.73 -1.88
CA ARG A 199 16.69 15.40 -2.92
C ARG A 199 17.97 14.63 -3.18
N ILE A 200 18.32 14.49 -4.46
CA ILE A 200 19.53 13.82 -4.92
C ILE A 200 20.32 14.83 -5.77
N ALA A 201 21.51 15.21 -5.31
CA ALA A 201 22.39 16.19 -5.95
C ALA A 201 23.68 15.55 -6.45
#